data_AF-A0A951EKB9-F1
#
_entry.id   AF-A0A951EKB9-F1
#
_cell.length_a   1.000
_cell.length_b   1.000
_cell.length_c   1.000
_cell.angle_alpha   90.00
_cell.angle_beta   90.00
_cell.angle_gamma   90.00
#
_symmetry.space_group_name_H-M   'P 1'
#
loop_
_entity.id
_entity.type
_entity.pdbx_description
1 polymer ?
#
loop_
_entity_poly.entity_id
_entity_poly.type
_entity_poly.pdbx_seq_one_letter_code
_entity_poly.pdbx_strand_id
1 'polypeptide(L)'
;MFELESAIYRRTEPWAALARQGKDAVARELGELLGRQIEKAVGNIPADQVGLNMVVSTMLDMPFTSGWITWPEIADNARQHTRCPPENFVTAYECASWGYVLRYAKSCKLAAPYVVVTILDLNVFDLSYWRASPMWGHSGFGVATVVLRCSTDDFIYCQTSKSSNAFGEFCFDLRNVMAKDATLLACPPFFPPNIAVLYDRLLPTERLLPNRNADYGHSFGADPWIALIEQRRAGLDRPGDVFLATSIALSGYWCFAEVRLHPAGQFILEDTLPAPMGVAA
;
A
#
# COMPACT_ATOMS: atom_id res chain seq x y z
N MET A 1 -0.25 -10.20 16.42
CA MET A 1 0.54 -9.26 15.60
C MET A 1 0.51 -9.76 14.18
N PHE A 2 0.35 -8.86 13.20
CA PHE A 2 0.30 -9.26 11.80
C PHE A 2 1.64 -9.85 11.39
N GLU A 3 1.60 -10.92 10.61
CA GLU A 3 2.79 -11.45 9.96
C GLU A 3 2.69 -11.22 8.46
N LEU A 4 3.68 -10.56 7.89
CA LEU A 4 3.77 -10.28 6.46
C LEU A 4 4.43 -11.47 5.76
N GLU A 5 3.60 -12.24 5.08
CA GLU A 5 3.99 -13.44 4.32
C GLU A 5 4.56 -13.08 2.96
N SER A 6 4.02 -12.02 2.36
CA SER A 6 4.43 -11.59 1.04
C SER A 6 4.22 -10.09 0.90
N ALA A 7 5.17 -9.42 0.29
CA ALA A 7 5.07 -8.03 -0.12
C ALA A 7 5.76 -7.88 -1.48
N ILE A 8 4.98 -7.47 -2.48
CA ILE A 8 5.47 -7.24 -3.83
C ILE A 8 5.11 -5.82 -4.21
N TYR A 9 6.11 -5.01 -4.51
CA TYR A 9 5.91 -3.69 -5.10
C TYR A 9 6.43 -3.68 -6.53
N ARG A 10 5.62 -3.15 -7.44
CA ARG A 10 5.96 -2.91 -8.83
C ARG A 10 5.80 -1.43 -9.14
N ARG A 11 6.87 -0.78 -9.57
CA ARG A 11 6.79 0.59 -10.08
C ARG A 11 6.08 0.62 -11.42
N THR A 12 5.28 1.65 -11.66
CA THR A 12 4.56 1.85 -12.91
C THR A 12 4.89 3.20 -13.54
N GLU A 13 4.93 3.24 -14.87
CA GLU A 13 4.95 4.48 -15.64
C GLU A 13 3.53 5.09 -15.78
N PRO A 14 3.37 6.31 -16.32
CA PRO A 14 2.05 6.89 -16.58
C PRO A 14 1.22 6.08 -17.60
N TRP A 15 -0.08 5.92 -17.31
CA TRP A 15 -1.01 5.10 -18.10
C TRP A 15 -1.78 5.89 -19.18
N ALA A 16 -1.39 7.15 -19.42
CA ALA A 16 -2.08 8.06 -20.34
C ALA A 16 -2.28 7.48 -21.74
N ALA A 17 -1.27 6.78 -22.27
CA ALA A 17 -1.33 6.16 -23.59
C ALA A 17 -2.38 5.05 -23.65
N LEU A 18 -2.52 4.26 -22.58
CA LEU A 18 -3.55 3.23 -22.49
C LEU A 18 -4.94 3.84 -22.34
N ALA A 19 -5.08 4.92 -21.54
CA ALA A 19 -6.36 5.61 -21.39
C ALA A 19 -6.92 6.13 -22.72
N ARG A 20 -6.06 6.52 -23.68
CA ARG A 20 -6.46 6.91 -25.04
C ARG A 20 -7.06 5.76 -25.86
N GLN A 21 -6.80 4.51 -25.50
CA GLN A 21 -7.38 3.33 -26.14
C GLN A 21 -8.81 3.04 -25.65
N GLY A 22 -9.28 3.79 -24.65
CA GLY A 22 -10.64 3.68 -24.11
C GLY A 22 -10.73 2.89 -22.82
N LYS A 23 -11.91 2.96 -22.20
CA LYS A 23 -12.16 2.39 -20.88
C LYS A 23 -11.99 0.87 -20.83
N ASP A 24 -12.37 0.15 -21.89
CA ASP A 24 -12.32 -1.32 -21.93
C ASP A 24 -10.88 -1.83 -21.93
N ALA A 25 -9.99 -1.12 -22.64
CA ALA A 25 -8.56 -1.42 -22.64
C ALA A 25 -7.97 -1.21 -21.23
N VAL A 26 -8.29 -0.08 -20.58
CA VAL A 26 -7.83 0.17 -19.21
C VAL A 26 -8.38 -0.86 -18.23
N ALA A 27 -9.67 -1.20 -18.30
CA ALA A 27 -10.27 -2.19 -17.42
C ALA A 27 -9.62 -3.57 -17.54
N ARG A 28 -9.36 -4.00 -18.78
CA ARG A 28 -8.67 -5.26 -19.06
C ARG A 28 -7.25 -5.27 -18.48
N GLU A 29 -6.42 -4.28 -18.82
CA GLU A 29 -5.02 -4.25 -18.36
C GLU A 29 -4.93 -4.06 -16.83
N LEU A 30 -5.83 -3.28 -16.21
CA LEU A 30 -5.90 -3.16 -14.75
C LEU A 30 -6.27 -4.50 -14.11
N GLY A 31 -7.29 -5.18 -14.64
CA GLY A 31 -7.71 -6.48 -14.13
C GLY A 31 -6.61 -7.52 -14.25
N GLU A 32 -5.95 -7.59 -15.39
CA GLU A 32 -4.82 -8.49 -15.61
C GLU A 32 -3.63 -8.17 -14.70
N LEU A 33 -3.26 -6.88 -14.57
CA LEU A 33 -2.22 -6.44 -13.65
C LEU A 33 -2.53 -6.87 -12.22
N LEU A 34 -3.74 -6.57 -11.74
CA LEU A 34 -4.19 -6.93 -10.40
C LEU A 34 -4.15 -8.44 -10.18
N GLY A 35 -4.77 -9.21 -11.08
CA GLY A 35 -4.84 -10.66 -10.95
C GLY A 35 -3.45 -11.30 -10.93
N ARG A 36 -2.56 -10.94 -11.86
CA ARG A 36 -1.18 -11.47 -11.88
C ARG A 36 -0.39 -11.06 -10.63
N GLN A 37 -0.55 -9.84 -10.15
CA GLN A 37 0.13 -9.36 -8.95
C GLN A 37 -0.36 -10.12 -7.70
N ILE A 38 -1.67 -10.30 -7.56
CA ILE A 38 -2.30 -11.05 -6.48
C ILE A 38 -1.88 -12.52 -6.50
N GLU A 39 -1.96 -13.19 -7.66
CA GLU A 39 -1.57 -14.60 -7.78
C GLU A 39 -0.11 -14.80 -7.37
N LYS A 40 0.78 -13.90 -7.82
CA LYS A 40 2.18 -13.92 -7.44
C LYS A 40 2.37 -13.71 -5.94
N ALA A 41 1.67 -12.75 -5.34
CA ALA A 41 1.82 -12.43 -3.93
C ALA A 41 1.28 -13.55 -3.02
N VAL A 42 0.14 -14.16 -3.38
CA VAL A 42 -0.46 -15.30 -2.68
C VAL A 42 0.44 -16.54 -2.79
N GLY A 43 1.12 -16.74 -3.92
CA GLY A 43 2.15 -17.77 -4.08
C GLY A 43 1.60 -19.18 -3.86
N ASN A 44 1.96 -19.80 -2.73
CA ASN A 44 1.54 -21.16 -2.37
C ASN A 44 0.38 -21.21 -1.36
N ILE A 45 -0.14 -20.06 -0.89
CA ILE A 45 -1.26 -20.02 0.06
C ILE A 45 -2.53 -20.53 -0.62
N PRO A 46 -3.18 -21.60 -0.12
CA PRO A 46 -4.42 -22.11 -0.69
C PRO A 46 -5.52 -21.04 -0.75
N ALA A 47 -6.35 -21.06 -1.79
CA ALA A 47 -7.36 -20.02 -2.00
C ALA A 47 -8.40 -19.97 -0.86
N ASP A 48 -8.76 -21.12 -0.30
CA ASP A 48 -9.65 -21.27 0.86
C ASP A 48 -9.04 -20.78 2.18
N GLN A 49 -7.72 -20.51 2.20
CA GLN A 49 -7.02 -19.90 3.33
C GLN A 49 -6.96 -18.36 3.23
N VAL A 50 -7.37 -17.76 2.10
CA VAL A 50 -7.52 -16.32 1.95
C VAL A 50 -8.93 -15.91 2.39
N GLY A 51 -9.01 -15.25 3.55
CA GLY A 51 -10.28 -14.84 4.14
C GLY A 51 -10.85 -13.54 3.58
N LEU A 52 -9.98 -12.67 3.04
CA LEU A 52 -10.39 -11.40 2.46
C LEU A 52 -9.35 -10.93 1.43
N ASN A 53 -9.80 -10.44 0.27
CA ASN A 53 -8.93 -9.77 -0.70
C ASN A 53 -9.53 -8.43 -1.14
N MET A 54 -8.85 -7.33 -0.82
CA MET A 54 -9.31 -5.98 -1.13
C MET A 54 -8.27 -5.18 -1.90
N VAL A 55 -8.76 -4.34 -2.81
CA VAL A 55 -7.96 -3.33 -3.49
C VAL A 55 -8.24 -1.96 -2.89
N VAL A 56 -7.19 -1.17 -2.67
CA VAL A 56 -7.27 0.20 -2.20
C VAL A 56 -6.54 1.14 -3.15
N SER A 57 -6.95 2.39 -3.22
CA SER A 57 -6.25 3.40 -4.02
C SER A 57 -6.38 4.78 -3.42
N THR A 58 -5.34 5.59 -3.61
CA THR A 58 -5.32 7.02 -3.29
C THR A 58 -5.80 7.86 -4.47
N MET A 59 -5.49 7.43 -5.70
CA MET A 59 -5.60 8.30 -6.89
C MET A 59 -6.62 7.87 -7.93
N LEU A 60 -7.09 6.62 -7.89
CA LEU A 60 -8.06 6.13 -8.87
C LEU A 60 -9.50 6.54 -8.55
N ASP A 61 -9.73 7.38 -7.55
CA ASP A 61 -11.08 7.85 -7.20
C ASP A 61 -11.83 8.47 -8.39
N MET A 62 -11.18 9.35 -9.16
CA MET A 62 -11.82 10.06 -10.28
C MET A 62 -12.35 9.13 -11.39
N PRO A 63 -11.58 8.15 -11.92
CA PRO A 63 -12.10 7.16 -12.85
C PRO A 63 -13.40 6.47 -12.38
N PHE A 64 -13.51 6.14 -11.08
CA PHE A 64 -14.69 5.45 -10.54
C PHE A 64 -15.84 6.42 -10.22
N THR A 65 -15.57 7.56 -9.59
CA THR A 65 -16.62 8.54 -9.20
C THR A 65 -17.26 9.22 -10.40
N SER A 66 -16.52 9.38 -11.50
CA SER A 66 -17.07 9.85 -12.78
C SER A 66 -17.88 8.78 -13.54
N GLY A 67 -17.78 7.50 -13.14
CA GLY A 67 -18.38 6.38 -13.87
C GLY A 67 -17.68 6.04 -15.18
N TRP A 68 -16.44 6.54 -15.41
CA TRP A 68 -15.68 6.21 -16.62
C TRP A 68 -15.28 4.73 -16.68
N ILE A 69 -14.97 4.15 -15.52
CA ILE A 69 -14.73 2.72 -15.33
C ILE A 69 -15.47 2.24 -14.07
N THR A 70 -15.90 0.99 -14.07
CA THR A 70 -16.58 0.37 -12.93
C THR A 70 -15.76 -0.76 -12.32
N TRP A 71 -15.93 -1.00 -11.02
CA TRP A 71 -15.23 -2.09 -10.35
C TRP A 71 -15.51 -3.48 -10.96
N PRO A 72 -16.75 -3.85 -11.32
CA PRO A 72 -17.02 -5.13 -11.96
C PRO A 72 -16.22 -5.37 -13.24
N GLU A 73 -16.06 -4.36 -14.11
CA GLU A 73 -15.28 -4.48 -15.34
C GLU A 73 -13.81 -4.87 -15.07
N ILE A 74 -13.21 -4.37 -13.99
CA ILE A 74 -11.83 -4.71 -13.59
C ILE A 74 -11.80 -6.08 -12.90
N ALA A 75 -12.72 -6.31 -11.95
CA ALA A 75 -12.76 -7.51 -11.14
C ALA A 75 -12.98 -8.77 -11.98
N ASP A 76 -13.82 -8.70 -13.02
CA ASP A 76 -14.10 -9.80 -13.94
C ASP A 76 -12.87 -10.17 -14.77
N ASN A 77 -12.06 -9.19 -15.17
CA ASN A 77 -10.77 -9.45 -15.82
C ASN A 77 -9.77 -10.04 -14.81
N ALA A 78 -9.68 -9.51 -13.59
CA ALA A 78 -8.77 -10.03 -12.56
C ALA A 78 -9.04 -11.50 -12.21
N ARG A 79 -10.32 -11.91 -12.15
CA ARG A 79 -10.73 -13.31 -11.91
C ARG A 79 -10.14 -14.32 -12.89
N GLN A 80 -9.76 -13.89 -14.09
CA GLN A 80 -9.15 -14.77 -15.11
C GLN A 80 -7.66 -15.04 -14.84
N HIS A 81 -7.03 -14.26 -13.95
CA HIS A 81 -5.60 -14.29 -13.72
C HIS A 81 -5.20 -14.58 -12.27
N THR A 82 -6.16 -14.79 -11.37
CA THR A 82 -5.89 -15.22 -9.99
C THR A 82 -6.94 -16.17 -9.46
N ARG A 83 -6.51 -17.10 -8.58
CA ARG A 83 -7.39 -17.96 -7.80
C ARG A 83 -8.04 -17.26 -6.60
N CYS A 84 -7.54 -16.09 -6.22
CA CYS A 84 -8.03 -15.31 -5.09
C CYS A 84 -8.51 -13.94 -5.61
N PRO A 85 -9.60 -13.85 -6.36
CA PRO A 85 -10.03 -12.58 -6.95
C PRO A 85 -10.36 -11.54 -5.88
N PRO A 86 -10.03 -10.26 -6.11
CA PRO A 86 -10.38 -9.20 -5.18
C PRO A 86 -11.90 -9.00 -5.13
N GLU A 87 -12.41 -8.74 -3.94
CA GLU A 87 -13.85 -8.64 -3.69
C GLU A 87 -14.34 -7.20 -3.85
N ASN A 88 -13.53 -6.24 -3.38
CA ASN A 88 -13.91 -4.85 -3.25
C ASN A 88 -12.78 -3.89 -3.61
N PHE A 89 -13.16 -2.65 -3.88
CA PHE A 89 -12.28 -1.53 -4.15
C PHE A 89 -12.61 -0.35 -3.24
N VAL A 90 -11.61 0.26 -2.59
CA VAL A 90 -11.79 1.34 -1.61
C VAL A 90 -10.86 2.52 -1.90
N THR A 91 -11.42 3.74 -1.99
CA THR A 91 -10.66 5.00 -2.12
C THR A 91 -10.86 5.98 -0.97
N ALA A 92 -11.78 5.67 -0.05
CA ALA A 92 -12.32 6.62 0.92
C ALA A 92 -11.31 7.22 1.90
N TYR A 93 -10.19 6.53 2.17
CA TYR A 93 -9.19 6.96 3.16
C TYR A 93 -7.83 7.22 2.51
N GLU A 94 -7.78 7.43 1.19
CA GLU A 94 -6.56 7.71 0.43
C GLU A 94 -5.46 6.67 0.74
N CYS A 95 -4.23 7.10 0.98
CA CYS A 95 -3.09 6.24 1.28
C CYS A 95 -3.23 5.47 2.60
N ALA A 96 -4.07 5.94 3.54
CA ALA A 96 -4.34 5.24 4.79
C ALA A 96 -5.33 4.06 4.64
N SER A 97 -5.95 3.90 3.46
CA SER A 97 -7.00 2.91 3.19
C SER A 97 -6.62 1.47 3.55
N TRP A 98 -5.35 1.07 3.37
CA TRP A 98 -4.92 -0.28 3.73
C TRP A 98 -5.12 -0.58 5.22
N GLY A 99 -4.88 0.37 6.12
CA GLY A 99 -5.04 0.15 7.56
C GLY A 99 -6.50 0.05 7.96
N TYR A 100 -7.37 0.83 7.31
CA TYR A 100 -8.81 0.77 7.53
C TYR A 100 -9.41 -0.55 7.02
N VAL A 101 -8.89 -1.08 5.91
CA VAL A 101 -9.20 -2.42 5.41
C VAL A 101 -8.78 -3.50 6.41
N LEU A 102 -7.57 -3.42 6.98
CA LEU A 102 -7.13 -4.38 8.00
C LEU A 102 -8.00 -4.31 9.26
N ARG A 103 -8.39 -3.10 9.68
CA ARG A 103 -9.34 -2.91 10.79
C ARG A 103 -10.71 -3.52 10.49
N TYR A 104 -11.20 -3.40 9.25
CA TYR A 104 -12.43 -4.06 8.80
C TYR A 104 -12.29 -5.59 8.80
N ALA A 105 -11.21 -6.13 8.23
CA ALA A 105 -10.94 -7.56 8.24
C ALA A 105 -10.98 -8.16 9.66
N LYS A 106 -10.44 -7.43 10.64
CA LYS A 106 -10.48 -7.81 12.06
C LYS A 106 -11.90 -7.84 12.64
N SER A 107 -12.82 -6.99 12.19
CA SER A 107 -14.21 -6.99 12.67
C SER A 107 -15.05 -8.12 12.05
N CYS A 108 -14.66 -8.61 10.87
CA CYS A 108 -15.37 -9.67 10.15
C CYS A 108 -15.22 -11.07 10.76
N LYS A 109 -14.29 -11.29 11.71
CA LYS A 109 -14.00 -12.62 12.30
C LYS A 109 -13.82 -13.70 11.22
N LEU A 110 -12.90 -13.45 10.29
CA LEU A 110 -12.64 -14.32 9.15
C LEU A 110 -12.32 -15.75 9.60
N ALA A 111 -12.89 -16.74 8.91
CA ALA A 111 -12.60 -18.15 9.15
C ALA A 111 -11.17 -18.53 8.70
N ALA A 112 -10.70 -17.85 7.65
CA ALA A 112 -9.38 -18.06 7.06
C ALA A 112 -8.45 -16.89 7.44
N PRO A 113 -7.16 -17.16 7.75
CA PRO A 113 -6.33 -16.19 8.46
C PRO A 113 -5.65 -15.16 7.56
N TYR A 114 -5.61 -15.38 6.24
CA TYR A 114 -4.87 -14.49 5.33
C TYR A 114 -5.75 -13.38 4.78
N VAL A 115 -5.23 -12.16 4.85
CA VAL A 115 -5.79 -10.97 4.22
C VAL A 115 -4.84 -10.49 3.14
N VAL A 116 -5.37 -10.30 1.94
CA VAL A 116 -4.64 -9.71 0.81
C VAL A 116 -5.09 -8.25 0.66
N VAL A 117 -4.12 -7.34 0.63
CA VAL A 117 -4.38 -5.93 0.34
C VAL A 117 -3.53 -5.53 -0.86
N THR A 118 -4.17 -5.06 -1.92
CA THR A 118 -3.48 -4.48 -3.07
C THR A 118 -3.70 -2.98 -3.11
N ILE A 119 -2.62 -2.20 -2.98
CA ILE A 119 -2.60 -0.76 -3.16
C ILE A 119 -2.31 -0.48 -4.63
N LEU A 120 -3.30 0.06 -5.34
CA LEU A 120 -3.28 0.33 -6.76
C LEU A 120 -3.23 1.85 -6.99
N ASP A 121 -2.02 2.39 -7.11
CA ASP A 121 -1.80 3.83 -7.20
C ASP A 121 -1.19 4.19 -8.57
N LEU A 122 -2.09 4.36 -9.56
CA LEU A 122 -1.77 4.65 -10.96
C LEU A 122 -2.38 5.97 -11.45
N ASN A 123 -1.59 6.79 -12.14
CA ASN A 123 -2.07 8.02 -12.77
C ASN A 123 -2.64 7.74 -14.18
N VAL A 124 -3.84 7.15 -14.22
CA VAL A 124 -4.49 6.69 -15.46
C VAL A 124 -4.70 7.82 -16.46
N PHE A 125 -5.20 8.97 -16.01
CA PHE A 125 -5.45 10.13 -16.88
C PHE A 125 -4.26 11.09 -16.96
N ASP A 126 -3.13 10.75 -16.36
CA ASP A 126 -1.92 11.58 -16.34
C ASP A 126 -2.19 13.01 -15.85
N LEU A 127 -2.98 13.11 -14.79
CA LEU A 127 -3.34 14.39 -14.17
C LEU A 127 -2.09 14.99 -13.53
N SER A 128 -1.81 16.25 -13.87
CA SER A 128 -0.63 16.97 -13.37
C SER A 128 -0.59 17.06 -11.85
N TYR A 129 -1.77 17.19 -11.22
CA TYR A 129 -1.95 17.19 -9.77
C TYR A 129 -1.28 15.98 -9.09
N TRP A 130 -1.39 14.79 -9.71
CA TRP A 130 -0.82 13.57 -9.15
C TRP A 130 0.67 13.39 -9.45
N ARG A 131 1.27 14.17 -10.36
CA ARG A 131 2.71 14.00 -10.67
C ARG A 131 3.60 14.52 -9.54
N ALA A 132 3.23 15.66 -8.97
CA ALA A 132 3.95 16.26 -7.85
C ALA A 132 3.09 17.29 -7.10
N SER A 133 3.41 17.49 -5.83
CA SER A 133 2.77 18.47 -4.96
C SER A 133 3.77 19.06 -3.96
N PRO A 134 3.61 20.32 -3.54
CA PRO A 134 4.39 20.87 -2.42
C PRO A 134 4.26 20.05 -1.13
N MET A 135 3.16 19.31 -0.96
CA MET A 135 2.87 18.55 0.27
C MET A 135 3.59 17.20 0.33
N TRP A 136 3.92 16.57 -0.81
CA TRP A 136 4.54 15.24 -0.83
C TRP A 136 5.70 15.07 -1.83
N GLY A 137 6.10 16.13 -2.54
CA GLY A 137 7.13 16.05 -3.56
C GLY A 137 6.62 15.37 -4.83
N HIS A 138 7.48 14.63 -5.52
CA HIS A 138 7.07 13.84 -6.68
C HIS A 138 6.39 12.54 -6.24
N SER A 139 5.44 12.06 -7.04
CA SER A 139 4.74 10.81 -6.75
C SER A 139 5.47 9.60 -7.29
N GLY A 140 5.35 8.50 -6.57
CA GLY A 140 5.74 7.16 -6.97
C GLY A 140 4.53 6.34 -7.36
N PHE A 141 4.28 6.18 -8.66
CA PHE A 141 3.18 5.35 -9.13
C PHE A 141 3.57 3.88 -9.09
N GLY A 142 2.65 3.04 -8.64
CA GLY A 142 2.96 1.64 -8.40
C GLY A 142 1.77 0.79 -8.01
N VAL A 143 2.03 -0.51 -7.96
CA VAL A 143 1.15 -1.49 -7.34
C VAL A 143 1.91 -2.20 -6.24
N ALA A 144 1.42 -2.11 -5.01
CA ALA A 144 1.88 -2.93 -3.90
C ALA A 144 0.82 -3.97 -3.56
N THR A 145 1.19 -5.25 -3.50
CA THR A 145 0.32 -6.28 -2.92
C THR A 145 1.01 -6.89 -1.71
N VAL A 146 0.30 -6.89 -0.59
CA VAL A 146 0.74 -7.49 0.65
C VAL A 146 -0.21 -8.61 1.08
N VAL A 147 0.37 -9.69 1.58
CA VAL A 147 -0.36 -10.81 2.17
C VAL A 147 0.00 -10.90 3.63
N LEU A 148 -0.99 -10.67 4.48
CA LEU A 148 -0.83 -10.62 5.93
C LEU A 148 -1.58 -11.79 6.56
N ARG A 149 -0.89 -12.54 7.42
CA ARG A 149 -1.51 -13.50 8.33
C ARG A 149 -2.02 -12.74 9.55
N CYS A 150 -3.33 -12.80 9.77
CA CYS A 150 -3.98 -12.20 10.92
C CYS A 150 -3.98 -13.16 12.12
N SER A 151 -3.91 -12.58 13.31
CA SER A 151 -4.01 -13.27 14.60
C SER A 151 -4.94 -12.50 15.54
N THR A 152 -5.24 -13.02 16.73
CA THR A 152 -6.07 -12.30 17.71
C THR A 152 -5.38 -11.04 18.22
N ASP A 153 -4.06 -11.10 18.40
CA ASP A 153 -3.24 -10.09 19.10
C ASP A 153 -2.66 -9.05 18.12
N ASP A 154 -3.33 -8.83 17.00
CA ASP A 154 -2.91 -7.85 15.99
C ASP A 154 -3.13 -6.43 16.48
N PHE A 155 -2.08 -5.60 16.36
CA PHE A 155 -2.19 -4.17 16.59
C PHE A 155 -2.48 -3.45 15.27
N ILE A 156 -3.65 -2.79 15.21
CA ILE A 156 -4.02 -1.86 14.16
C ILE A 156 -4.57 -0.59 14.81
N TYR A 157 -4.02 0.55 14.43
CA TYR A 157 -4.44 1.87 14.87
C TYR A 157 -4.92 2.65 13.66
N CYS A 158 -6.10 3.26 13.73
CA CYS A 158 -6.63 4.11 12.67
C CYS A 158 -7.29 5.34 13.29
N GLN A 159 -6.98 6.52 12.78
CA GLN A 159 -7.49 7.80 13.30
C GLN A 159 -7.73 8.82 12.19
N THR A 160 -8.50 9.83 12.56
CA THR A 160 -8.75 11.01 11.75
C THR A 160 -8.37 12.27 12.52
N SER A 161 -7.90 13.27 11.79
CA SER A 161 -7.46 14.55 12.34
C SER A 161 -8.61 15.26 13.03
N LYS A 162 -8.32 15.86 14.19
CA LYS A 162 -9.26 16.71 14.93
C LYS A 162 -9.01 18.19 14.68
N SER A 163 -7.84 18.53 14.16
CA SER A 163 -7.45 19.90 13.79
C SER A 163 -7.07 20.01 12.31
N SER A 164 -6.66 21.21 11.91
CA SER A 164 -6.05 21.44 10.59
C SER A 164 -4.60 20.94 10.50
N ASN A 165 -4.00 20.48 11.60
CA ASN A 165 -2.62 19.99 11.64
C ASN A 165 -2.54 18.46 11.76
N ALA A 166 -3.13 17.76 10.79
CA ALA A 166 -3.17 16.29 10.78
C ALA A 166 -1.79 15.64 10.88
N PHE A 167 -0.78 16.21 10.23
CA PHE A 167 0.57 15.66 10.23
C PHE A 167 1.26 15.76 11.61
N GLY A 168 1.00 16.85 12.34
CA GLY A 168 1.45 16.98 13.73
C GLY A 168 0.79 15.95 14.65
N GLU A 169 -0.52 15.75 14.51
CA GLU A 169 -1.27 14.73 15.27
C GLU A 169 -0.76 13.31 14.96
N PHE A 170 -0.54 12.98 13.69
CA PHE A 170 0.09 11.74 13.26
C PHE A 170 1.45 11.50 13.93
N CYS A 171 2.35 12.47 13.88
CA CYS A 171 3.68 12.35 14.49
C CYS A 171 3.58 12.16 16.01
N PHE A 172 2.64 12.84 16.66
CA PHE A 172 2.40 12.70 18.09
C PHE A 172 1.89 11.30 18.45
N ASP A 173 0.90 10.78 17.72
CA ASP A 173 0.39 9.42 17.94
C ASP A 173 1.44 8.37 17.63
N LEU A 174 2.21 8.53 16.56
CA LEU A 174 3.32 7.64 16.20
C LEU A 174 4.35 7.58 17.33
N ARG A 175 4.77 8.74 17.85
CA ARG A 175 5.67 8.83 19.01
C ARG A 175 5.10 8.09 20.22
N ASN A 176 3.81 8.25 20.52
CA ASN A 176 3.17 7.60 21.65
C ASN A 176 3.11 6.07 21.50
N VAL A 177 2.92 5.56 20.28
CA VAL A 177 3.01 4.12 20.01
C VAL A 177 4.44 3.63 20.19
N MET A 178 5.43 4.30 19.58
CA MET A 178 6.85 3.95 19.70
C MET A 178 7.40 4.09 21.13
N ALA A 179 6.75 4.85 22.01
CA ALA A 179 7.15 4.98 23.42
C ALA A 179 6.72 3.77 24.25
N LYS A 180 5.70 3.02 23.81
CA LYS A 180 5.22 1.82 24.53
C LYS A 180 6.11 0.61 24.33
N ASP A 181 6.84 0.56 23.22
CA ASP A 181 7.80 -0.48 22.91
C ASP A 181 9.07 0.13 22.30
N ALA A 182 10.16 0.06 23.08
CA ALA A 182 11.45 0.61 22.70
C ALA A 182 12.10 -0.14 21.50
N THR A 183 11.61 -1.33 21.17
CA THR A 183 12.15 -2.18 20.10
C THR A 183 11.49 -1.96 18.74
N LEU A 184 10.38 -1.22 18.68
CA LEU A 184 9.67 -0.94 17.42
C LEU A 184 10.52 -0.09 16.46
N LEU A 185 10.59 -0.55 15.21
CA LEU A 185 11.14 0.19 14.08
C LEU A 185 10.00 0.76 13.23
N ALA A 186 9.90 2.07 13.10
CA ALA A 186 8.82 2.70 12.34
C ALA A 186 9.18 2.90 10.87
N CYS A 187 8.20 2.69 9.99
CA CYS A 187 8.29 2.93 8.56
C CYS A 187 7.50 4.22 8.24
N PRO A 188 8.08 5.42 8.43
CA PRO A 188 7.38 6.67 8.12
C PRO A 188 7.13 6.80 6.61
N PRO A 189 6.05 7.48 6.20
CA PRO A 189 5.82 7.81 4.79
C PRO A 189 7.00 8.54 4.16
N PHE A 190 7.17 8.33 2.86
CA PHE A 190 8.24 8.93 2.08
C PHE A 190 7.88 10.34 1.70
N PHE A 191 8.48 11.30 2.39
CA PHE A 191 8.27 12.73 2.13
C PHE A 191 9.55 13.44 1.70
N PRO A 192 9.46 14.56 0.98
CA PRO A 192 10.63 15.37 0.68
C PRO A 192 11.23 15.94 1.98
N PRO A 193 12.53 16.31 1.99
CA PRO A 193 13.24 16.72 3.21
C PRO A 193 12.56 17.84 4.01
N ASN A 194 11.91 18.79 3.33
CA ASN A 194 11.20 19.91 3.96
C ASN A 194 9.99 19.48 4.82
N ILE A 195 9.40 18.32 4.53
CA ILE A 195 8.29 17.73 5.29
C ILE A 195 8.83 16.70 6.28
N ALA A 196 9.76 15.84 5.83
CA ALA A 196 10.36 14.77 6.63
C ALA A 196 11.14 15.29 7.87
N VAL A 197 11.61 16.54 7.85
CA VAL A 197 12.27 17.19 9.01
C VAL A 197 11.42 17.15 10.30
N LEU A 198 10.10 17.03 10.19
CA LEU A 198 9.23 16.88 11.36
C LEU A 198 9.38 15.51 12.03
N TYR A 199 9.72 14.46 11.27
CA TYR A 199 10.10 13.17 11.83
C TYR A 199 11.36 13.31 12.67
N ASP A 200 12.40 13.94 12.11
CA ASP A 200 13.68 14.12 12.80
C ASP A 200 13.57 14.89 14.12
N ARG A 201 12.58 15.78 14.22
CA ARG A 201 12.34 16.60 15.43
C ARG A 201 11.45 15.92 16.46
N LEU A 202 10.54 15.05 16.06
CA LEU A 202 9.49 14.51 16.93
C LEU A 202 9.66 13.04 17.28
N LEU A 203 10.41 12.29 16.46
CA LEU A 203 10.56 10.85 16.55
C LEU A 203 12.01 10.46 16.84
N PRO A 204 12.23 9.28 17.47
CA PRO A 204 13.56 8.72 17.69
C PRO A 204 14.15 8.24 16.35
N THR A 205 15.04 9.02 15.76
CA THR A 205 15.57 8.81 14.41
C THR A 205 16.29 7.49 14.23
N GLU A 206 16.93 6.98 15.28
CA GLU A 206 17.60 5.68 15.31
C GLU A 206 16.64 4.49 15.16
N ARG A 207 15.33 4.73 15.30
CA ARG A 207 14.26 3.73 15.15
C ARG A 207 13.37 3.99 13.94
N LEU A 208 13.78 4.87 13.03
CA LEU A 208 13.08 5.10 11.77
C LEU A 208 13.79 4.36 10.63
N LEU A 209 13.02 3.69 9.79
CA LEU A 209 13.53 3.19 8.52
C LEU A 209 13.85 4.37 7.59
N PRO A 210 14.80 4.20 6.65
CA PRO A 210 15.20 5.27 5.75
C PRO A 210 14.03 5.83 4.93
N ASN A 211 14.02 7.15 4.78
CA ASN A 211 13.11 7.82 3.87
C ASN A 211 13.60 7.64 2.42
N ARG A 212 12.77 7.01 1.58
CA ARG A 212 13.10 6.68 0.19
C ARG A 212 12.41 7.57 -0.83
N ASN A 213 11.97 8.77 -0.44
CA ASN A 213 11.33 9.72 -1.35
C ASN A 213 12.22 10.05 -2.57
N ALA A 214 13.54 10.17 -2.42
CA ALA A 214 14.43 10.42 -3.56
C ALA A 214 14.47 9.26 -4.57
N ASP A 215 14.28 8.03 -4.10
CA ASP A 215 14.40 6.82 -4.92
C ASP A 215 13.06 6.45 -5.57
N TYR A 216 11.94 6.56 -4.84
CA TYR A 216 10.61 6.12 -5.27
C TYR A 216 9.58 7.24 -5.38
N GLY A 217 9.84 8.43 -4.82
CA GLY A 217 8.82 9.44 -4.59
C GLY A 217 7.92 9.08 -3.42
N HIS A 218 6.86 9.85 -3.23
CA HIS A 218 5.78 9.46 -2.34
C HIS A 218 4.91 8.43 -3.05
N SER A 219 5.04 7.16 -2.65
CA SER A 219 4.27 6.03 -3.16
C SER A 219 3.01 5.77 -2.32
N PHE A 220 2.53 6.79 -1.61
CA PHE A 220 1.23 6.81 -0.95
C PHE A 220 1.07 5.66 0.05
N GLY A 221 0.08 4.78 -0.16
CA GLY A 221 -0.14 3.63 0.73
C GLY A 221 0.99 2.61 0.67
N ALA A 222 1.81 2.62 -0.39
CA ALA A 222 2.88 1.66 -0.64
C ALA A 222 4.17 1.93 0.14
N ASP A 223 4.41 3.17 0.59
CA ASP A 223 5.64 3.60 1.27
C ASP A 223 6.15 2.61 2.35
N PRO A 224 5.35 2.25 3.37
CA PRO A 224 5.83 1.36 4.43
C PRO A 224 6.18 -0.04 3.88
N TRP A 225 5.45 -0.53 2.88
CA TRP A 225 5.68 -1.85 2.30
C TRP A 225 6.95 -1.90 1.47
N ILE A 226 7.24 -0.83 0.71
CA ILE A 226 8.52 -0.67 0.00
C ILE A 226 9.67 -0.69 1.00
N ALA A 227 9.57 0.06 2.10
CA ALA A 227 10.61 0.10 3.13
C ALA A 227 10.88 -1.29 3.73
N LEU A 228 9.84 -2.06 4.03
CA LEU A 228 9.96 -3.43 4.56
C LEU A 228 10.56 -4.41 3.55
N ILE A 229 10.18 -4.31 2.27
CA ILE A 229 10.78 -5.11 1.21
C ILE A 229 12.29 -4.80 1.12
N GLU A 230 12.68 -3.54 1.16
CA GLU A 230 14.10 -3.15 1.11
C GLU A 230 14.89 -3.65 2.32
N GLN A 231 14.34 -3.55 3.54
CA GLN A 231 14.97 -4.08 4.75
C GLN A 231 15.29 -5.57 4.59
N ARG A 232 14.30 -6.35 4.13
CA ARG A 232 14.49 -7.79 3.88
C ARG A 232 15.52 -8.06 2.79
N ARG A 233 15.43 -7.36 1.65
CA ARG A 233 16.35 -7.57 0.52
C ARG A 233 17.79 -7.20 0.88
N ALA A 234 17.98 -6.23 1.76
CA ALA A 234 19.29 -5.81 2.24
C ALA A 234 19.82 -6.71 3.38
N GLY A 235 19.02 -7.65 3.90
CA GLY A 235 19.40 -8.49 5.04
C GLY A 235 19.59 -7.70 6.33
N LEU A 236 18.86 -6.59 6.47
CA LEU A 236 18.98 -5.66 7.60
C LEU A 236 17.94 -5.94 8.69
N ASP A 237 16.89 -6.72 8.40
CA ASP A 237 15.95 -7.23 9.41
C ASP A 237 16.55 -8.40 10.21
N ARG A 238 16.15 -8.51 11.46
CA ARG A 238 16.55 -9.59 12.37
C ARG A 238 15.33 -10.42 12.80
N PRO A 239 15.52 -11.71 13.10
CA PRO A 239 14.47 -12.52 13.71
C PRO A 239 13.92 -11.86 14.98
N GLY A 240 12.61 -11.61 14.99
CA GLY A 240 11.93 -10.98 16.12
C GLY A 240 11.74 -9.47 16.00
N ASP A 241 12.37 -8.81 15.02
CA ASP A 241 12.12 -7.39 14.75
C ASP A 241 10.63 -7.15 14.50
N VAL A 242 10.11 -6.09 15.10
CA VAL A 242 8.74 -5.63 14.91
C VAL A 242 8.78 -4.27 14.24
N PHE A 243 8.11 -4.20 13.10
CA PHE A 243 8.00 -2.98 12.33
C PHE A 243 6.64 -2.34 12.55
N LEU A 244 6.61 -1.03 12.63
CA LEU A 244 5.39 -0.25 12.61
C LEU A 244 5.20 0.31 11.19
N ALA A 245 4.37 -0.35 10.39
CA ALA A 245 3.96 0.15 9.09
C ALA A 245 3.04 1.36 9.30
N THR A 246 3.32 2.50 8.66
CA THR A 246 2.57 3.74 8.89
C THR A 246 2.14 4.40 7.59
N SER A 247 0.99 5.08 7.61
CA SER A 247 0.50 5.88 6.49
C SER A 247 -0.35 7.05 6.96
N ILE A 248 -0.30 8.18 6.25
CA ILE A 248 -1.11 9.37 6.51
C ILE A 248 -1.58 10.01 5.21
N ALA A 249 -2.88 10.23 5.13
CA ALA A 249 -3.61 10.93 4.08
C ALA A 249 -3.68 12.43 4.33
N LEU A 250 -3.76 13.21 3.26
CA LEU A 250 -3.87 14.66 3.38
C LEU A 250 -5.23 15.11 3.88
N SER A 251 -6.28 14.33 3.63
CA SER A 251 -7.59 14.50 4.27
C SER A 251 -7.58 14.24 5.78
N GLY A 252 -6.43 13.84 6.34
CA GLY A 252 -6.22 13.72 7.76
C GLY A 252 -6.53 12.34 8.34
N TYR A 253 -6.63 11.30 7.51
CA TYR A 253 -6.66 9.92 8.00
C TYR A 253 -5.25 9.37 8.19
N TRP A 254 -5.01 8.58 9.23
CA TRP A 254 -3.77 7.81 9.35
C TRP A 254 -4.00 6.44 9.95
N CYS A 255 -3.03 5.56 9.71
CA CYS A 255 -3.03 4.24 10.29
C CYS A 255 -1.62 3.74 10.64
N PHE A 256 -1.56 2.86 11.63
CA PHE A 256 -0.37 2.12 12.05
C PHE A 256 -0.69 0.65 12.20
N ALA A 257 0.19 -0.24 11.76
CA ALA A 257 0.10 -1.66 12.04
C ALA A 257 1.44 -2.21 12.51
N GLU A 258 1.44 -3.02 13.58
CA GLU A 258 2.63 -3.78 13.96
C GLU A 258 2.73 -5.04 13.11
N VAL A 259 3.87 -5.21 12.46
CA VAL A 259 4.12 -6.22 11.46
C VAL A 259 5.44 -6.91 11.74
N ARG A 260 5.43 -8.24 11.71
CA ARG A 260 6.65 -9.07 11.60
C ARG A 260 6.79 -9.59 10.19
N LEU A 261 8.01 -9.67 9.71
CA LEU A 261 8.29 -10.27 8.40
C LEU A 261 8.42 -11.78 8.56
N HIS A 262 7.61 -12.55 7.83
CA HIS A 262 7.74 -14.01 7.86
C HIS A 262 9.14 -14.43 7.37
N PRO A 263 9.86 -15.34 8.05
CA PRO A 263 11.24 -15.71 7.67
C PRO A 263 11.33 -16.31 6.26
N ALA A 264 10.33 -17.07 5.84
CA ALA A 264 10.23 -17.64 4.50
C ALA A 264 9.33 -16.83 3.56
N GLY A 265 8.97 -15.60 3.95
CA GLY A 265 8.10 -14.75 3.16
C GLY A 265 8.75 -14.22 1.88
N GLN A 266 7.93 -13.78 0.94
CA GLN A 266 8.35 -13.30 -0.37
C GLN A 266 8.38 -11.77 -0.41
N PHE A 267 9.55 -11.17 -0.64
CA PHE A 267 9.73 -9.72 -0.60
C PHE A 267 10.41 -9.24 -1.89
N ILE A 268 9.63 -8.64 -2.78
CA ILE A 268 10.04 -8.41 -4.17
C ILE A 268 9.80 -6.95 -4.56
N LEU A 269 10.84 -6.31 -5.11
CA LEU A 269 10.66 -5.06 -5.89
C LEU A 269 10.83 -5.40 -7.36
N GLU A 270 9.95 -4.86 -8.18
CA GLU A 270 10.00 -4.96 -9.63
C GLU A 270 10.14 -3.56 -10.23
N ASP A 271 11.19 -3.40 -11.03
CA ASP A 271 11.67 -2.09 -11.47
C ASP A 271 10.77 -1.46 -12.54
N THR A 272 9.92 -2.24 -13.22
CA THR A 272 8.95 -1.76 -14.22
C THR A 272 7.83 -2.78 -14.48
N LEU A 273 6.65 -2.29 -14.90
CA LEU A 273 5.66 -3.12 -15.59
C LEU A 273 6.29 -3.75 -16.85
N PRO A 274 5.88 -4.97 -17.25
CA PRO A 274 5.92 -5.30 -18.66
C PRO A 274 5.19 -4.17 -19.40
N ALA A 275 5.79 -3.60 -20.45
CA ALA A 275 5.09 -2.64 -21.30
C ALA A 275 3.65 -3.16 -21.55
N PRO A 276 2.60 -2.30 -21.51
CA PRO A 276 1.23 -2.75 -21.68
C PRO A 276 1.17 -3.71 -22.87
N MET A 277 0.61 -4.91 -22.68
CA MET A 277 0.86 -6.09 -23.52
C MET A 277 0.30 -5.99 -24.96
N GLY A 278 0.04 -4.77 -25.45
CA GLY A 278 -0.41 -4.48 -26.81
C GLY A 278 0.01 -3.11 -27.34
N VAL A 279 0.96 -2.39 -26.72
CA VAL A 279 1.44 -1.11 -27.27
C VAL A 279 2.74 -1.33 -28.03
N ALA A 280 2.60 -1.81 -29.26
CA ALA A 280 3.61 -1.51 -30.28
C ALA A 280 3.61 0.02 -30.48
N ALA A 281 4.81 0.60 -30.46
CA ALA A 281 5.04 2.02 -30.73
C ALA A 281 4.56 2.42 -32.14
#